data_AF-A0A661JM48-F1
#
_entry.id   AF-A0A661JM48-F1
#
_cell.length_a   1.000
_cell.length_b   1.000
_cell.length_c   1.000
_cell.angle_alpha   90.00
_cell.angle_beta   90.00
_cell.angle_gamma   90.00
#
_symmetry.space_group_name_H-M   'P 1'
#
loop_
_entity.id
_entity.type
_entity.pdbx_description
1 polymer ?
#
loop_
_entity_poly.entity_id
_entity_poly.type
_entity_poly.pdbx_seq_one_letter_code
_entity_poly.pdbx_strand_id
1 'polypeptide(L)'
;MQKGTEKSAIRYFKETISIVVIFFAFLANVNAGSGTLMDKHIKRIRGLIMKIVEKDFECRVKIEASELKVFYTIKNRTGDDLGIFNCIATTNLDGTINYSPNNVYVDLENSILLVRKMILPIPEGLNVAERVVPFVTVVRDGEEFNEAFSVAIPVKVCNPYKRALIAAKSPGAEVVPIEKKMATSIQVCIGVCSLGSDIKIYPVSRVYNDIFRIWPPGVCIDRQVVLSKKFDLEKPILVLDYGEFKVE
;
A
#
# COMPACT_ATOMS: atom_id res chain seq x y z
N MET A 1 -31.25 -21.36 16.07
CA MET A 1 -30.66 -20.67 17.25
C MET A 1 -29.20 -21.11 17.37
N GLN A 2 -28.24 -20.34 16.86
CA GLN A 2 -26.79 -20.62 16.96
C GLN A 2 -25.97 -19.33 16.73
N LYS A 3 -26.25 -18.26 17.49
CA LYS A 3 -25.53 -16.97 17.43
C LYS A 3 -24.80 -16.59 18.73
N GLY A 4 -24.66 -17.53 19.67
CA GLY A 4 -24.19 -17.25 21.04
C GLY A 4 -22.70 -17.47 21.33
N THR A 5 -21.99 -18.27 20.53
CA THR A 5 -20.63 -18.74 20.89
C THR A 5 -19.49 -17.93 20.28
N GLU A 6 -19.71 -17.26 19.16
CA GLU A 6 -18.66 -16.55 18.42
C GLU A 6 -18.20 -15.24 19.10
N LYS A 7 -19.12 -14.54 19.79
CA LYS A 7 -18.79 -13.33 20.56
C LYS A 7 -17.91 -13.60 21.78
N SER A 8 -17.94 -14.82 22.33
CA SER A 8 -17.15 -15.19 23.51
C SER A 8 -15.67 -15.39 23.15
N ALA A 9 -15.40 -16.10 22.05
CA ALA A 9 -14.02 -16.38 21.61
C ALA A 9 -13.23 -15.10 21.25
N ILE A 10 -13.89 -14.12 20.60
CA ILE A 10 -13.27 -12.83 20.26
C ILE A 10 -12.94 -12.02 21.52
N ARG A 11 -13.78 -12.09 22.56
CA ARG A 11 -13.53 -11.40 23.84
C ARG A 11 -12.34 -12.00 24.58
N TYR A 12 -12.26 -13.33 24.66
CA TYR A 12 -11.11 -14.03 25.26
C TYR A 12 -9.81 -13.75 24.50
N PHE A 13 -9.86 -13.62 23.17
CA PHE A 13 -8.68 -13.30 22.37
C PHE A 13 -8.20 -11.86 22.59
N LYS A 14 -9.12 -10.88 22.71
CA LYS A 14 -8.78 -9.48 23.07
C LYS A 14 -8.18 -9.37 24.47
N GLU A 15 -8.71 -10.13 25.44
CA GLU A 15 -8.18 -10.14 26.81
C GLU A 15 -6.80 -10.82 26.86
N THR A 16 -6.58 -11.90 26.10
CA THR A 16 -5.27 -12.58 26.05
C THR A 16 -4.21 -11.71 25.40
N ILE A 17 -4.53 -11.02 24.30
CA ILE A 17 -3.60 -10.07 23.67
C ILE A 17 -3.32 -8.90 24.61
N SER A 18 -4.34 -8.37 25.30
CA SER A 18 -4.15 -7.29 26.27
C SER A 18 -3.23 -7.72 27.42
N ILE A 19 -3.39 -8.94 27.95
CA ILE A 19 -2.53 -9.48 29.00
C ILE A 19 -1.08 -9.65 28.48
N VAL A 20 -0.90 -10.14 27.25
CA VAL A 20 0.44 -10.29 26.66
C VAL A 20 1.08 -8.91 26.45
N VAL A 21 0.35 -7.92 25.93
CA VAL A 21 0.84 -6.56 25.72
C VAL A 21 1.18 -5.88 27.05
N ILE A 22 0.33 -6.02 28.07
CA ILE A 22 0.59 -5.50 29.42
C ILE A 22 1.80 -6.19 30.05
N PHE A 23 1.96 -7.50 29.89
CA PHE A 23 3.11 -8.25 30.42
C PHE A 23 4.42 -7.83 29.76
N PHE A 24 4.42 -7.57 28.44
CA PHE A 24 5.59 -7.06 27.74
C PHE A 24 5.88 -5.59 28.06
N ALA A 25 4.86 -4.74 28.25
CA ALA A 25 5.04 -3.36 28.72
C ALA A 25 5.61 -3.31 30.15
N PHE A 26 5.17 -4.22 31.02
CA PHE A 26 5.72 -4.39 32.36
C PHE A 26 7.19 -4.83 32.32
N LEU A 27 7.52 -5.83 31.50
CA LEU A 27 8.91 -6.27 31.30
C LEU A 27 9.80 -5.17 30.68
N ALA A 28 9.24 -4.31 29.83
CA ALA A 28 9.96 -3.17 29.24
C ALA A 28 10.36 -2.11 30.28
N ASN A 29 9.54 -1.94 31.31
CA ASN A 29 9.83 -0.99 32.39
C ASN A 29 10.88 -1.52 33.39
N VAL A 30 11.08 -2.84 33.44
CA VAL A 30 12.01 -3.50 34.37
C VAL A 30 13.43 -3.64 33.79
N ASN A 31 13.60 -3.55 32.46
CA ASN A 31 14.89 -3.81 31.78
C ASN A 31 15.34 -2.65 30.86
N ALA A 32 15.54 -1.45 31.42
CA ALA A 32 16.03 -0.28 30.69
C ALA A 32 17.50 -0.39 30.18
N GLY A 33 18.17 -1.54 30.33
CA GLY A 33 19.59 -1.71 30.03
C GLY A 33 19.97 -2.42 28.72
N SER A 34 19.02 -2.96 27.94
CA SER A 34 19.35 -3.71 26.71
C SER A 34 18.44 -3.38 25.53
N GLY A 35 18.74 -2.28 24.81
CA GLY A 35 17.94 -1.80 23.68
C GLY A 35 17.76 -2.82 22.54
N THR A 36 18.70 -3.74 22.34
CA THR A 36 18.68 -4.67 21.19
C THR A 36 17.68 -5.82 21.32
N LEU A 37 17.40 -6.29 22.55
CA LEU A 37 16.45 -7.39 22.77
C LEU A 37 15.00 -6.88 22.72
N MET A 38 14.78 -5.66 23.23
CA MET A 38 13.47 -5.03 23.30
C MET A 38 12.92 -4.67 21.90
N ASP A 39 13.78 -4.10 21.05
CA ASP A 39 13.42 -3.78 19.66
C ASP A 39 13.01 -5.04 18.88
N LYS A 40 13.69 -6.17 19.12
CA LYS A 40 13.36 -7.44 18.47
C LYS A 40 11.98 -7.97 18.88
N HIS A 41 11.61 -7.84 20.15
CA HIS A 41 10.28 -8.24 20.64
C HIS A 41 9.17 -7.30 20.13
N ILE A 42 9.38 -5.99 20.16
CA ILE A 42 8.44 -5.01 19.60
C ILE A 42 8.21 -5.28 18.11
N LYS A 43 9.27 -5.52 17.35
CA LYS A 43 9.18 -5.87 15.92
C LYS A 43 8.39 -7.17 15.70
N ARG A 44 8.56 -8.17 16.57
CA ARG A 44 7.82 -9.44 16.49
C ARG A 44 6.33 -9.28 16.80
N ILE A 45 5.98 -8.49 17.83
CA ILE A 45 4.57 -8.21 18.20
C ILE A 45 3.89 -7.41 17.09
N ARG A 46 4.53 -6.36 16.58
CA ARG A 46 4.03 -5.60 15.42
C ARG A 46 3.81 -6.50 14.21
N GLY A 47 4.74 -7.41 13.92
CA GLY A 47 4.58 -8.40 12.86
C GLY A 47 3.37 -9.32 13.06
N LEU A 48 3.03 -9.69 14.29
CA LEU A 48 1.82 -10.49 14.59
C LEU A 48 0.54 -9.68 14.41
N ILE A 49 0.51 -8.42 14.87
CA ILE A 49 -0.64 -7.52 14.70
C ILE A 49 -0.93 -7.29 13.21
N MET A 50 0.11 -7.08 12.41
CA MET A 50 -0.08 -6.84 10.97
C MET A 50 -0.55 -8.09 10.20
N LYS A 51 -0.24 -9.29 10.70
CA LYS A 51 -0.85 -10.53 10.17
C LYS A 51 -2.36 -10.61 10.37
N ILE A 52 -2.92 -9.88 11.35
CA ILE A 52 -4.37 -9.77 11.52
C ILE A 52 -4.96 -8.98 10.35
N VAL A 53 -4.36 -7.83 10.01
CA VAL A 53 -4.78 -7.01 8.87
C VAL A 53 -4.70 -7.80 7.56
N GLU A 54 -3.66 -8.62 7.38
CA GLU A 54 -3.51 -9.46 6.19
C GLU A 54 -4.65 -10.50 6.04
N LYS A 55 -5.14 -11.05 7.16
CA LYS A 55 -6.31 -11.95 7.14
C LYS A 55 -7.61 -11.23 6.84
N ASP A 56 -7.72 -9.99 7.31
CA ASP A 56 -8.88 -9.13 7.17
C ASP A 56 -8.81 -8.26 5.89
N PHE A 57 -7.90 -8.59 4.96
CA PHE A 57 -7.80 -8.00 3.63
C PHE A 57 -8.51 -8.86 2.58
N GLU A 58 -9.61 -8.33 2.07
CA GLU A 58 -10.38 -8.92 0.99
C GLU A 58 -10.12 -8.14 -0.30
N CYS A 59 -9.87 -8.84 -1.40
CA CYS A 59 -9.66 -8.21 -2.70
C CYS A 59 -10.27 -9.07 -3.80
N ARG A 60 -10.90 -8.42 -4.78
CA ARG A 60 -11.49 -9.04 -5.96
C ARG A 60 -11.10 -8.25 -7.19
N VAL A 61 -10.88 -8.99 -8.28
CA VAL A 61 -10.53 -8.43 -9.57
C VAL A 61 -11.57 -8.86 -10.58
N LYS A 62 -12.04 -7.92 -11.40
CA LYS A 62 -12.94 -8.18 -12.53
C LYS A 62 -12.31 -7.57 -13.79
N ILE A 63 -12.19 -8.38 -14.83
CA ILE A 63 -11.75 -7.90 -16.14
C ILE A 63 -12.98 -7.70 -17.02
N GLU A 64 -13.07 -6.53 -17.62
CA GLU A 64 -14.05 -6.18 -18.63
C GLU A 64 -13.33 -5.86 -19.96
N ALA A 65 -14.09 -5.63 -21.04
CA ALA A 65 -13.51 -5.50 -22.39
C ALA A 65 -12.46 -4.38 -22.51
N SER A 66 -12.64 -3.28 -21.79
CA SER A 66 -11.79 -2.08 -21.87
C SER A 66 -11.11 -1.70 -20.56
N GLU A 67 -11.37 -2.43 -19.47
CA GLU A 67 -10.82 -2.06 -18.16
C GLU A 67 -10.69 -3.24 -17.20
N LEU A 68 -9.73 -3.09 -16.29
CA LEU A 68 -9.51 -3.92 -15.12
C LEU A 68 -10.11 -3.20 -13.92
N LYS A 69 -11.08 -3.80 -13.23
CA LYS A 69 -11.67 -3.29 -11.99
C LYS A 69 -11.13 -4.04 -10.78
N VAL A 70 -10.71 -3.30 -9.77
CA VAL A 70 -10.26 -3.83 -8.48
C VAL A 70 -11.19 -3.32 -7.39
N PHE A 71 -11.64 -4.23 -6.54
CA PHE A 71 -12.42 -3.94 -5.35
C PHE A 71 -11.67 -4.51 -4.16
N TYR A 72 -11.48 -3.73 -3.11
CA TYR A 72 -10.86 -4.25 -1.89
C TYR A 72 -11.48 -3.66 -0.63
N THR A 73 -11.38 -4.46 0.43
CA THR A 73 -11.85 -4.14 1.77
C THR A 73 -10.73 -4.40 2.76
N ILE A 74 -10.51 -3.46 3.68
CA ILE A 74 -9.58 -3.59 4.80
C ILE A 74 -10.35 -3.36 6.08
N LYS A 75 -10.38 -4.34 6.98
CA LYS A 75 -10.94 -4.17 8.33
C LYS A 75 -9.79 -3.94 9.31
N ASN A 76 -9.85 -2.84 10.04
CA ASN A 76 -8.85 -2.55 11.08
C ASN A 76 -9.28 -3.19 12.40
N ARG A 77 -8.47 -4.11 12.90
CA ARG A 77 -8.63 -4.73 14.24
C ARG A 77 -7.31 -4.80 14.99
N THR A 78 -6.43 -3.85 14.72
CA THR A 78 -5.05 -3.87 15.22
C THR A 78 -4.93 -3.32 16.62
N GLY A 79 -5.92 -2.55 17.11
CA GLY A 79 -5.82 -1.77 18.34
C GLY A 79 -5.23 -0.36 18.13
N ASP A 80 -4.73 -0.06 16.93
CA ASP A 80 -4.23 1.26 16.53
C ASP A 80 -4.99 1.76 15.29
N ASP A 81 -4.93 3.05 15.00
CA ASP A 81 -5.40 3.59 13.71
C ASP A 81 -4.47 3.12 12.56
N LEU A 82 -5.02 2.87 11.38
CA LEU A 82 -4.28 2.49 10.19
C LEU A 82 -4.29 3.61 9.15
N GLY A 83 -3.13 3.93 8.60
CA GLY A 83 -2.99 4.73 7.39
C GLY A 83 -2.86 3.83 6.16
N ILE A 84 -3.77 3.96 5.21
CA ILE A 84 -3.75 3.25 3.92
C ILE A 84 -3.14 4.16 2.86
N PHE A 85 -2.09 3.74 2.15
CA PHE A 85 -1.41 4.53 1.12
C PHE A 85 -2.14 4.48 -0.25
N ASN A 86 -3.43 4.79 -0.26
CA ASN A 86 -4.30 4.73 -1.45
C ASN A 86 -4.46 6.06 -2.20
N CYS A 87 -4.05 7.19 -1.60
CA CYS A 87 -4.22 8.52 -2.17
C CYS A 87 -2.97 8.97 -2.93
N ILE A 88 -2.83 8.55 -4.20
CA ILE A 88 -1.73 8.96 -5.07
C ILE A 88 -2.10 10.29 -5.75
N ALA A 89 -1.27 11.31 -5.56
CA ALA A 89 -1.44 12.60 -6.21
C ALA A 89 -0.99 12.55 -7.67
N THR A 90 -1.81 13.09 -8.56
CA THR A 90 -1.43 13.45 -9.92
C THR A 90 -1.73 14.93 -10.16
N THR A 91 -1.06 15.54 -11.14
CA THR A 91 -1.32 16.93 -11.53
C THR A 91 -2.11 16.95 -12.83
N ASN A 92 -3.25 17.64 -12.83
CA ASN A 92 -4.06 17.88 -14.02
C ASN A 92 -3.38 18.89 -14.96
N LEU A 93 -3.91 19.03 -16.18
CA LEU A 93 -3.40 19.98 -17.17
C LEU A 93 -3.50 21.45 -16.71
N ASP A 94 -4.45 21.77 -15.83
CA ASP A 94 -4.63 23.09 -15.23
C ASP A 94 -3.74 23.32 -13.99
N GLY A 95 -2.88 22.37 -13.64
CA GLY A 95 -1.99 22.42 -12.48
C GLY A 95 -2.65 21.99 -11.16
N THR A 96 -3.95 21.70 -11.13
CA THR A 96 -4.63 21.23 -9.91
C THR A 96 -4.19 19.82 -9.53
N ILE A 97 -4.18 19.52 -8.23
CA ILE A 97 -3.86 18.19 -7.74
C ILE A 97 -5.13 17.32 -7.74
N ASN A 98 -5.01 16.12 -8.30
CA ASN A 98 -6.05 15.12 -8.38
C ASN A 98 -5.69 13.90 -7.52
N TYR A 99 -6.63 13.45 -6.70
CA TYR A 99 -6.53 12.27 -5.85
C TYR A 99 -7.53 11.18 -6.26
N SER A 100 -7.78 11.05 -7.57
CA SER A 100 -8.70 10.03 -8.09
C SER A 100 -8.35 8.64 -7.53
N PRO A 101 -9.35 7.84 -7.11
CA PRO A 101 -9.12 6.45 -6.70
C PRO A 101 -8.41 5.62 -7.79
N ASN A 102 -8.56 5.99 -9.06
CA ASN A 102 -7.93 5.35 -10.21
C ASN A 102 -6.43 5.68 -10.36
N ASN A 103 -5.91 6.63 -9.58
CA ASN A 103 -4.48 6.86 -9.52
C ASN A 103 -3.81 5.67 -8.82
N VAL A 104 -3.11 4.85 -9.60
CA VAL A 104 -2.36 3.68 -9.14
C VAL A 104 -1.01 3.62 -9.80
N TYR A 105 -0.03 3.03 -9.11
CA TYR A 105 1.22 2.66 -9.75
C TYR A 105 1.04 1.30 -10.43
N VAL A 106 1.42 1.24 -11.69
CA VAL A 106 1.38 0.00 -12.47
C VAL A 106 2.77 -0.36 -12.94
N ASP A 107 3.13 -1.62 -12.79
CA ASP A 107 4.36 -2.20 -13.30
C ASP A 107 4.10 -3.58 -13.92
N LEU A 108 5.06 -4.06 -14.70
CA LEU A 108 5.06 -5.40 -15.26
C LEU A 108 6.39 -6.08 -14.91
N GLU A 109 6.31 -7.16 -14.13
CA GLU A 109 7.45 -8.02 -13.81
C GLU A 109 7.19 -9.41 -14.40
N ASN A 110 8.01 -9.80 -15.39
CA ASN A 110 7.78 -10.99 -16.22
C ASN A 110 6.41 -10.93 -16.92
N SER A 111 5.44 -11.72 -16.48
CA SER A 111 4.05 -11.73 -16.96
C SER A 111 3.05 -11.41 -15.85
N ILE A 112 3.51 -10.79 -14.74
CA ILE A 112 2.68 -10.39 -13.61
C ILE A 112 2.47 -8.88 -13.69
N LEU A 113 1.22 -8.46 -13.91
CA LEU A 113 0.84 -7.06 -13.79
C LEU A 113 0.73 -6.69 -12.31
N LEU A 114 1.55 -5.74 -11.89
CA LEU A 114 1.59 -5.26 -10.52
C LEU A 114 0.79 -3.98 -10.43
N VAL A 115 -0.27 -4.00 -9.64
CA VAL A 115 -1.16 -2.86 -9.42
C VAL A 115 -1.01 -2.43 -7.96
N ARG A 116 -0.38 -1.27 -7.74
CA ARG A 116 0.18 -0.89 -6.44
C ARG A 116 -0.36 0.46 -5.97
N LYS A 117 -0.89 0.48 -4.74
CA LYS A 117 -1.21 1.68 -3.93
C LYS A 117 -0.39 1.59 -2.64
N MET A 118 0.87 2.02 -2.71
CA MET A 118 1.84 1.87 -1.62
C MET A 118 3.01 2.84 -1.83
N ILE A 119 3.81 3.05 -0.79
CA ILE A 119 5.15 3.61 -0.94
C ILE A 119 5.99 2.62 -1.73
N LEU A 120 6.43 3.01 -2.93
CA LEU A 120 7.22 2.16 -3.81
C LEU A 120 8.65 1.96 -3.27
N PRO A 121 9.24 0.77 -3.42
CA PRO A 121 10.66 0.57 -3.15
C PRO A 121 11.51 1.34 -4.17
N ILE A 122 12.65 1.87 -3.73
CA ILE A 122 13.63 2.46 -4.66
C ILE A 122 14.40 1.30 -5.31
N PRO A 123 14.43 1.21 -6.66
CA PRO A 123 15.26 0.23 -7.35
C PRO A 123 16.74 0.41 -7.05
N GLU A 124 17.50 -0.70 -7.05
CA GLU A 124 18.95 -0.64 -6.91
C GLU A 124 19.58 0.23 -8.01
N GLY A 125 20.58 1.03 -7.62
CA GLY A 125 21.28 1.94 -8.53
C GLY A 125 20.55 3.26 -8.81
N LEU A 126 19.31 3.45 -8.34
CA LEU A 126 18.61 4.72 -8.45
C LEU A 126 18.86 5.58 -7.20
N ASN A 127 19.51 6.73 -7.38
CA ASN A 127 19.62 7.74 -6.34
C ASN A 127 18.45 8.71 -6.45
N VAL A 128 17.65 8.84 -5.39
CA VAL A 128 16.54 9.81 -5.32
C VAL A 128 16.78 10.78 -4.17
N ALA A 129 16.52 12.06 -4.42
CA ALA A 129 16.61 13.08 -3.38
C ALA A 129 15.51 12.91 -2.31
N GLU A 130 14.31 12.52 -2.76
CA GLU A 130 13.16 12.27 -1.89
C GLU A 130 12.35 11.09 -2.44
N ARG A 131 11.76 10.28 -1.56
CA ARG A 131 10.80 9.25 -1.94
C ARG A 131 9.43 9.89 -2.16
N VAL A 132 8.78 9.50 -3.25
CA VAL A 132 7.35 9.79 -3.43
C VAL A 132 6.55 8.95 -2.44
N VAL A 133 5.94 9.60 -1.46
CA VAL A 133 5.09 8.98 -0.44
C VAL A 133 3.63 9.32 -0.76
N PRO A 134 2.78 8.33 -1.09
CA PRO A 134 1.35 8.58 -1.23
C PRO A 134 0.75 9.16 0.05
N PHE A 135 -0.33 9.91 -0.09
CA PHE A 135 -1.12 10.34 1.05
C PHE A 135 -1.96 9.15 1.57
N VAL A 136 -2.50 9.31 2.77
CA VAL A 136 -3.23 8.23 3.43
C VAL A 136 -4.69 8.56 3.67
N THR A 137 -5.53 7.55 3.53
CA THR A 137 -6.82 7.47 4.23
C THR A 137 -6.59 6.85 5.61
N VAL A 138 -7.20 7.42 6.65
CA VAL A 138 -7.12 6.90 8.03
C VAL A 138 -8.32 6.02 8.31
N VAL A 139 -8.07 4.82 8.85
CA VAL A 139 -9.09 3.85 9.27
C VAL A 139 -8.89 3.58 10.75
N ARG A 140 -9.85 3.98 11.59
CA ARG A 140 -9.70 3.82 13.04
C ARG A 140 -9.82 2.37 13.48
N ASP A 141 -9.35 2.05 14.68
CA ASP A 141 -9.55 0.69 15.22
C ASP A 141 -11.04 0.31 15.23
N GLY A 142 -11.34 -0.88 14.72
CA GLY A 142 -12.69 -1.40 14.56
C GLY A 142 -13.44 -0.93 13.30
N GLU A 143 -12.91 0.04 12.55
CA GLU A 143 -13.51 0.51 11.29
C GLU A 143 -13.15 -0.39 10.10
N GLU A 144 -13.94 -0.25 9.04
CA GLU A 144 -13.76 -0.92 7.76
C GLU A 144 -13.64 0.13 6.66
N PHE A 145 -12.69 -0.07 5.75
CA PHE A 145 -12.52 0.75 4.56
C PHE A 145 -12.77 -0.08 3.30
N ASN A 146 -13.47 0.53 2.36
CA ASN A 146 -13.82 -0.06 1.07
C ASN A 146 -13.41 0.90 -0.05
N GLU A 147 -12.71 0.40 -1.05
CA GLU A 147 -12.37 1.16 -2.25
C GLU A 147 -12.55 0.31 -3.51
N ALA A 148 -12.95 0.98 -4.58
CA ALA A 148 -12.95 0.45 -5.93
C ALA A 148 -12.16 1.39 -6.83
N PHE A 149 -11.38 0.84 -7.75
CA PHE A 149 -10.69 1.61 -8.78
C PHE A 149 -10.58 0.81 -10.07
N SER A 150 -10.37 1.49 -11.19
CA SER A 150 -10.18 0.86 -12.49
C SER A 150 -8.95 1.34 -13.23
N VAL A 151 -8.43 0.46 -14.09
CA VAL A 151 -7.29 0.72 -14.98
C VAL A 151 -7.71 0.35 -16.40
N ALA A 152 -7.53 1.26 -17.35
CA ALA A 152 -7.87 1.02 -18.75
C ALA A 152 -7.01 -0.10 -19.38
N ILE A 153 -7.57 -0.83 -20.34
CA ILE A 153 -6.88 -1.81 -21.18
C ILE A 153 -6.76 -1.21 -22.61
N PRO A 154 -5.57 -1.16 -23.23
CA PRO A 154 -4.30 -1.71 -22.76
C PRO A 154 -3.75 -0.97 -21.54
N VAL A 155 -3.23 -1.74 -20.58
CA VAL A 155 -2.75 -1.19 -19.31
C VAL A 155 -1.41 -0.50 -19.51
N LYS A 156 -1.31 0.78 -19.18
CA LYS A 156 -0.05 1.53 -19.27
C LYS A 156 0.74 1.37 -17.97
N VAL A 157 2.00 0.97 -18.08
CA VAL A 157 2.94 1.02 -16.95
C VAL A 157 3.16 2.48 -16.54
N CYS A 158 3.08 2.73 -15.24
CA CYS A 158 3.18 4.07 -14.64
C CYS A 158 3.94 4.04 -13.31
N ASN A 159 5.09 3.36 -13.28
CA ASN A 159 6.01 3.36 -12.14
C ASN A 159 7.06 4.48 -12.30
N PRO A 160 7.05 5.53 -11.45
CA PRO A 160 7.96 6.66 -11.59
C PRO A 160 9.43 6.27 -11.43
N TYR A 161 9.76 5.31 -10.57
CA TYR A 161 11.16 4.90 -10.36
C TYR A 161 11.69 4.02 -11.49
N LYS A 162 10.86 3.15 -12.06
CA LYS A 162 11.23 2.39 -13.27
C LYS A 162 11.50 3.33 -14.44
N ARG A 163 10.64 4.33 -14.64
CA ARG A 163 10.83 5.36 -15.67
C ARG A 163 12.14 6.12 -15.46
N ALA A 164 12.39 6.59 -14.23
CA ALA A 164 13.61 7.33 -13.89
C ALA A 164 14.88 6.49 -14.11
N LEU A 165 14.85 5.20 -13.76
CA LEU A 165 15.98 4.29 -13.96
C LEU A 165 16.30 4.08 -15.46
N ILE A 166 15.29 3.93 -16.31
CA ILE A 166 15.49 3.82 -17.77
C ILE A 166 16.02 5.14 -18.33
N ALA A 167 15.42 6.27 -17.93
CA ALA A 167 15.83 7.60 -18.38
C ALA A 167 17.29 7.90 -17.99
N ALA A 168 17.73 7.46 -16.81
CA ALA A 168 19.13 7.61 -16.37
C ALA A 168 20.12 6.79 -17.21
N LYS A 169 19.69 5.67 -17.80
CA LYS A 169 20.53 4.81 -18.66
C LYS A 169 20.60 5.32 -20.10
N SER A 170 19.62 6.10 -20.52
CA SER A 170 19.48 6.58 -21.90
C SER A 170 19.24 8.09 -21.95
N PRO A 171 20.25 8.92 -21.60
CA PRO A 171 20.11 10.38 -21.61
C PRO A 171 19.67 10.88 -22.99
N GLY A 172 18.65 11.73 -23.02
CA GLY A 172 18.10 12.31 -24.25
C GLY A 172 17.02 11.49 -24.95
N ALA A 173 16.74 10.26 -24.51
CA ALA A 173 15.56 9.51 -24.97
C ALA A 173 14.32 9.86 -24.14
N GLU A 174 13.15 9.90 -24.78
CA GLU A 174 11.88 9.99 -24.08
C GLU A 174 11.44 8.60 -23.63
N VAL A 175 11.19 8.40 -22.33
CA VAL A 175 10.72 7.11 -21.80
C VAL A 175 9.21 7.13 -21.66
N VAL A 176 8.54 6.33 -22.51
CA VAL A 176 7.08 6.27 -22.65
C VAL A 176 6.57 4.82 -22.68
N PRO A 177 5.35 4.54 -22.20
CA PRO A 177 4.78 3.19 -22.22
C PRO A 177 4.31 2.83 -23.64
N ILE A 178 5.20 2.26 -24.45
CA ILE A 178 4.95 1.92 -25.86
C ILE A 178 5.21 0.44 -26.18
N GLU A 179 5.97 -0.28 -25.36
CA GLU A 179 6.30 -1.68 -25.61
C GLU A 179 5.10 -2.59 -25.29
N LYS A 180 4.59 -3.29 -26.30
CA LYS A 180 3.48 -4.22 -26.12
C LYS A 180 3.96 -5.51 -25.45
N LYS A 181 3.41 -5.81 -24.28
CA LYS A 181 3.63 -7.05 -23.52
C LYS A 181 2.30 -7.63 -23.06
N MET A 182 2.33 -8.88 -22.60
CA MET A 182 1.14 -9.59 -22.12
C MET A 182 1.31 -9.97 -20.66
N ALA A 183 0.31 -9.64 -19.84
CA ALA A 183 0.22 -10.12 -18.46
C ALA A 183 -0.72 -11.33 -18.39
N THR A 184 -0.29 -12.38 -17.70
CA THR A 184 -1.05 -13.62 -17.48
C THR A 184 -1.56 -13.75 -16.05
N SER A 185 -1.07 -12.91 -15.14
CA SER A 185 -1.56 -12.80 -13.77
C SER A 185 -1.50 -11.35 -13.30
N ILE A 186 -2.24 -11.03 -12.25
CA ILE A 186 -2.28 -9.71 -11.62
C ILE A 186 -1.97 -9.88 -10.15
N GLN A 187 -1.17 -8.98 -9.61
CA GLN A 187 -0.96 -8.86 -8.17
C GLN A 187 -1.32 -7.45 -7.73
N VAL A 188 -2.33 -7.36 -6.85
CA VAL A 188 -2.77 -6.12 -6.22
C VAL A 188 -2.01 -5.96 -4.92
N CYS A 189 -1.39 -4.80 -4.70
CA CYS A 189 -0.63 -4.47 -3.49
C CYS A 189 -1.12 -3.17 -2.87
N ILE A 190 -1.55 -3.22 -1.61
CA ILE A 190 -1.97 -2.05 -0.83
C ILE A 190 -1.02 -1.88 0.36
N GLY A 191 -0.35 -0.73 0.43
CA GLY A 191 0.52 -0.35 1.52
C GLY A 191 -0.31 0.17 2.69
N VAL A 192 -0.02 -0.30 3.89
CA VAL A 192 -0.62 0.18 5.13
C VAL A 192 0.45 0.42 6.19
N CYS A 193 0.18 1.32 7.13
CA CYS A 193 1.03 1.55 8.30
C CYS A 193 0.16 1.81 9.54
N SER A 194 0.54 1.25 10.69
CA SER A 194 -0.04 1.63 11.98
C SER A 194 0.39 3.06 12.34
N LEU A 195 -0.58 3.88 12.73
CA LEU A 195 -0.44 5.29 13.11
C LEU A 195 -0.31 5.39 14.63
N GLY A 196 0.88 5.05 15.13
CA GLY A 196 1.21 5.21 16.54
C GLY A 196 1.36 6.67 16.96
N SER A 197 1.62 6.89 18.25
CA SER A 197 1.80 8.21 18.85
C SER A 197 2.99 9.01 18.30
N ASP A 198 3.90 8.36 17.60
CA ASP A 198 5.07 8.97 16.95
C ASP A 198 4.79 9.50 15.54
N ILE A 199 3.56 9.32 15.03
CA ILE A 199 3.14 9.78 13.70
C ILE A 199 2.08 10.86 13.86
N LYS A 200 2.32 12.01 13.24
CA LYS A 200 1.33 13.09 13.09
C LYS A 200 0.65 12.98 11.73
N ILE A 201 -0.64 13.23 11.71
CA ILE A 201 -1.44 13.31 10.48
C ILE A 201 -1.92 14.76 10.27
N TYR A 202 -1.83 15.23 9.04
CA TYR A 202 -2.23 16.58 8.63
C TYR A 202 -3.19 16.48 7.44
N PRO A 203 -4.38 17.08 7.48
CA PRO A 203 -5.26 17.11 6.31
C PRO A 203 -4.57 17.85 5.17
N VAL A 204 -4.67 17.32 3.96
CA VAL A 204 -3.95 17.86 2.80
C VAL A 204 -4.64 19.10 2.22
N SER A 205 -5.97 19.14 2.30
CA SER A 205 -6.77 20.26 1.81
C SER A 205 -8.10 20.31 2.55
N ARG A 206 -8.74 21.49 2.55
CA ARG A 206 -10.14 21.62 3.02
C ARG A 206 -11.13 20.87 2.12
N VAL A 207 -10.79 20.70 0.85
CA VAL A 207 -11.64 20.00 -0.15
C VAL A 207 -11.56 18.48 0.03
N TYR A 208 -10.42 17.97 0.48
CA TYR A 208 -10.15 16.54 0.69
C TYR A 208 -9.89 16.29 2.18
N ASN A 209 -10.95 16.31 2.98
CA ASN A 209 -10.88 16.24 4.43
C ASN A 209 -10.53 14.84 4.97
N ASP A 210 -10.59 13.82 4.12
CA ASP A 210 -10.30 12.42 4.39
C ASP A 210 -8.92 11.97 3.89
N ILE A 211 -8.16 12.88 3.28
CA ILE A 211 -6.80 12.64 2.79
C ILE A 211 -5.79 13.32 3.69
N PHE A 212 -4.85 12.54 4.21
CA PHE A 212 -3.87 13.00 5.18
C PHE A 212 -2.43 12.82 4.71
N ARG A 213 -1.60 13.80 5.05
CA ARG A 213 -0.14 13.71 5.02
C ARG A 213 0.34 13.18 6.36
N ILE A 214 1.27 12.23 6.32
CA ILE A 214 1.96 11.69 7.50
C ILE A 214 3.27 12.43 7.78
N TRP A 215 3.63 12.61 9.05
CA TRP A 215 4.91 13.17 9.47
C TRP A 215 5.42 12.56 10.79
N PRO A 216 6.71 12.22 10.90
CA PRO A 216 7.70 12.19 9.83
C PRO A 216 7.43 11.03 8.85
N PRO A 217 7.62 11.21 7.53
CA PRO A 217 7.29 10.17 6.55
C PRO A 217 8.17 8.93 6.68
N GLY A 218 9.44 9.09 7.10
CA GLY A 218 10.40 8.00 7.27
C GLY A 218 9.90 6.85 8.15
N VAL A 219 9.16 7.17 9.21
CA VAL A 219 8.63 6.16 10.13
C VAL A 219 7.68 5.20 9.42
N CYS A 220 6.75 5.72 8.61
CA CYS A 220 5.83 4.86 7.88
C CYS A 220 6.46 4.22 6.65
N ILE A 221 7.47 4.86 6.04
CA ILE A 221 8.26 4.24 4.97
C ILE A 221 8.90 2.94 5.48
N ASP A 222 9.49 2.97 6.67
CA ASP A 222 10.19 1.81 7.25
C ASP A 222 9.22 0.77 7.83
N ARG A 223 8.04 1.20 8.27
CA ARG A 223 7.04 0.34 8.93
C ARG A 223 5.92 -0.15 8.01
N GLN A 224 5.88 0.30 6.75
CA GLN A 224 4.84 -0.09 5.81
C GLN A 224 4.77 -1.62 5.70
N VAL A 225 3.56 -2.14 5.79
CA VAL A 225 3.22 -3.51 5.42
C VAL A 225 2.45 -3.50 4.11
N VAL A 226 2.77 -4.43 3.23
CA VAL A 226 2.11 -4.56 1.94
C VAL A 226 1.13 -5.72 1.99
N LEU A 227 -0.16 -5.38 1.99
CA LEU A 227 -1.23 -6.36 1.82
C LEU A 227 -1.29 -6.72 0.33
N SER A 228 -1.27 -8.00 -0.01
CA SER A 228 -1.30 -8.40 -1.41
C SER A 228 -2.16 -9.63 -1.70
N LYS A 229 -2.76 -9.63 -2.90
CA LYS A 229 -3.47 -10.78 -3.46
C LYS A 229 -3.06 -10.94 -4.92
N LYS A 230 -2.80 -12.18 -5.32
CA LYS A 230 -2.49 -12.56 -6.69
C LYS A 230 -3.68 -13.30 -7.30
N PHE A 231 -3.94 -13.01 -8.57
CA PHE A 231 -5.02 -13.58 -9.35
C PHE A 231 -4.45 -14.02 -10.71
N ASP A 232 -4.72 -15.25 -11.12
CA ASP A 232 -4.42 -15.70 -12.47
C ASP A 232 -5.51 -15.19 -13.43
N LEU A 233 -5.12 -14.87 -14.66
CA LEU A 233 -6.05 -14.36 -15.66
C LEU A 233 -6.53 -15.47 -16.58
N GLU A 234 -7.84 -15.51 -16.82
CA GLU A 234 -8.44 -16.42 -17.79
C GLU A 234 -7.92 -16.16 -19.22
N LYS A 235 -7.65 -14.89 -19.53
CA LYS A 235 -7.07 -14.44 -20.79
C LYS A 235 -5.97 -13.43 -20.51
N PRO A 236 -4.82 -13.51 -21.21
CA PRO A 236 -3.79 -12.50 -21.06
C PRO A 236 -4.31 -11.11 -21.46
N ILE A 237 -3.89 -10.08 -20.72
CA ILE A 237 -4.24 -8.68 -21.01
C ILE A 237 -3.06 -7.94 -21.62
N LEU A 238 -3.34 -7.04 -22.56
CA LEU A 238 -2.34 -6.20 -23.19
C LEU A 238 -1.85 -5.13 -22.21
N VAL A 239 -0.53 -5.03 -22.08
CA VAL A 239 0.17 -4.05 -21.26
C VAL A 239 1.13 -3.27 -22.16
N LEU A 240 1.21 -1.96 -21.96
CA LEU A 240 2.20 -1.08 -22.57
C LEU A 240 3.29 -0.78 -21.52
N ASP A 241 4.42 -1.45 -21.65
CA ASP A 241 5.60 -1.24 -20.80
C ASP A 241 6.47 -0.10 -21.35
N TYR A 242 7.36 0.42 -20.50
CA TYR A 242 8.27 1.49 -20.90
C TYR A 242 9.22 1.04 -22.01
N GLY A 243 9.28 1.86 -23.06
CA GLY A 243 10.30 1.81 -24.10
C GLY A 243 10.92 3.20 -24.30
N GLU A 244 12.01 3.24 -25.06
CA GLU A 244 12.69 4.48 -25.44
C GLU A 244 12.15 4.99 -26.77
N PHE A 245 11.78 6.26 -26.80
CA PHE A 245 11.41 6.98 -28.02
C PHE A 245 12.47 8.05 -28.31
N LYS A 246 13.09 7.98 -29.48
CA LYS A 246 14.04 8.97 -29.97
C LYS A 246 13.33 9.81 -31.02
N VAL A 247 13.29 11.12 -30.80
CA VAL A 247 12.83 12.06 -31.82
C VAL A 247 14.01 12.22 -32.79
N GLU A 248 13.84 11.72 -34.02
CA GLU A 248 14.76 11.95 -35.13
C GLU A 248 14.61 13.37 -35.69
#